data_AF-A0A8T6BGA7-F1
#
_entry.id   AF-A0A8T6BGA7-F1
#
_cell.length_a   1.000
_cell.length_b   1.000
_cell.length_c   1.000
_cell.angle_alpha   90.00
_cell.angle_beta   90.00
_cell.angle_gamma   90.00
#
_symmetry.space_group_name_H-M   'P 1'
#
loop_
_entity.id
_entity.type
_entity.pdbx_description
1 polymer ?
#
loop_
_entity_poly.entity_id
_entity_poly.type
_entity_poly.pdbx_seq_one_letter_code
_entity_poly.pdbx_strand_id
1 'polypeptide(L)'
;ALMVIHSPSAAAPATESAQVLIEAVKHHPRSKYVSLLTNWCGEHSSQEARRLFSEAGLPTYRTPEGTITAFMHMVEYRRNQKQLRETPALPSNLTSNTAEAHLLLQQAIAEGATSLDTHEVQPILQAYGMNTLPTWIASDSTEAVHIAEQIGYPVALKLRSPDIPHKSEVQGVMLYLRTANEVQQAANAIFDRVKMAWPQARVHGLLVQSMANRAGAQELRVVVEHDPVFGPLIMLGEGGVEWRPEDQAVVALPPLNMNLARYLVIQGIKSKKIRARSALRPLDVAGLSQLLVQVSNLIVDCPEIQRLDIHPLLASGSEFTALDVTLDISPFEGDNESRLAVRPYPHQLEEWVELKNGERCLFRPILPEDEPQLQQFISRVTKEDLYYRYFSEINEFTHEDLANMTQIDYDREMAFVAVRRIDQTEEILGVTRAISDPDNIDAEFAVLVRSDLKGLGLGRRLMEKLITYTRDHGLQRLNGITMPNNRGMVALARKLGFNVDIQLEEGIVGLTLNLAQREES
;
A
#
# COMPACT_ATOMS: atom_id res chain seq x y z
N ALA A 1 8.44 -24.63 6.51
CA ALA A 1 9.33 -24.98 7.64
C ALA A 1 8.60 -25.95 8.56
N LEU A 2 9.35 -26.84 9.21
CA LEU A 2 8.86 -27.74 10.27
C LEU A 2 9.54 -27.33 11.58
N MET A 3 8.77 -27.27 12.66
CA MET A 3 9.27 -27.03 14.01
C MET A 3 9.06 -28.29 14.85
N VAL A 4 10.13 -28.77 15.49
CA VAL A 4 10.07 -29.95 16.36
C VAL A 4 10.48 -29.55 17.77
N ILE A 5 9.55 -29.70 18.71
CA ILE A 5 9.78 -29.47 20.13
C ILE A 5 9.78 -30.84 20.82
N HIS A 6 10.89 -31.16 21.48
CA HIS A 6 11.06 -32.41 22.21
C HIS A 6 11.34 -32.13 23.69
N SER A 7 10.49 -32.69 24.56
CA SER A 7 10.78 -32.84 25.98
C SER A 7 11.40 -34.22 26.27
N PRO A 8 12.67 -34.32 26.69
CA PRO A 8 13.30 -35.60 26.98
C PRO A 8 12.55 -36.40 28.04
N SER A 9 12.48 -37.71 27.85
CA SER A 9 11.92 -38.64 28.84
C SER A 9 12.65 -39.98 28.81
N ALA A 10 12.39 -40.85 29.78
CA ALA A 10 12.97 -42.19 29.79
C ALA A 10 12.58 -43.03 28.55
N ALA A 11 11.42 -42.76 27.95
CA ALA A 11 10.94 -43.43 26.74
C ALA A 11 11.41 -42.74 25.44
N ALA A 12 11.97 -41.54 25.52
CA ALA A 12 12.47 -40.78 24.39
C ALA A 12 13.74 -40.01 24.81
N PRO A 13 14.91 -40.68 24.78
CA PRO A 13 16.18 -40.06 25.13
C PRO A 13 16.53 -38.93 24.16
N ALA A 14 17.05 -37.83 24.70
CA ALA A 14 17.35 -36.61 23.95
C ALA A 14 18.31 -36.88 22.77
N THR A 15 19.45 -37.51 23.05
CA THR A 15 20.53 -37.73 22.08
C THR A 15 20.13 -38.72 20.99
N GLU A 16 19.51 -39.85 21.35
CA GLU A 16 19.08 -40.87 20.40
C GLU A 16 18.01 -40.31 19.43
N SER A 17 17.00 -39.62 19.97
CA SER A 17 15.97 -38.99 19.15
C SER A 17 16.54 -37.94 18.20
N ALA A 18 17.56 -37.18 18.64
CA ALA A 18 18.23 -36.21 17.79
C ALA A 18 19.03 -36.89 16.66
N GLN A 19 19.75 -37.99 16.94
CA GLN A 19 20.49 -38.75 15.93
C GLN A 19 19.56 -39.31 14.86
N VAL A 20 18.44 -39.93 15.27
CA VAL A 20 17.44 -40.47 14.34
C VAL A 20 16.87 -39.37 13.45
N LEU A 21 16.57 -38.19 14.01
CA LEU A 21 16.06 -37.06 13.23
C LEU A 21 17.11 -36.52 12.24
N ILE A 22 18.36 -36.37 12.68
CA ILE A 22 19.48 -35.93 11.81
C ILE A 22 19.65 -36.92 10.65
N GLU A 23 19.65 -38.22 10.94
CA GLU A 23 19.82 -39.26 9.93
C GLU A 23 18.65 -39.31 8.94
N ALA A 24 17.42 -39.15 9.42
CA ALA A 24 16.23 -39.05 8.58
C ALA A 24 16.31 -37.83 7.63
N VAL A 25 16.70 -36.66 8.14
CA VAL A 25 16.87 -35.45 7.32
C VAL A 25 17.99 -35.64 6.29
N LYS A 26 19.11 -36.24 6.67
CA LYS A 26 20.26 -36.46 5.78
C LYS A 26 19.90 -37.36 4.58
N HIS A 27 19.10 -38.41 4.81
CA HIS A 27 18.73 -39.37 3.76
C HIS A 27 17.48 -38.96 2.97
N HIS A 28 16.72 -37.95 3.41
CA HIS A 28 15.49 -37.57 2.73
C HIS A 28 15.78 -36.80 1.43
N PRO A 29 15.22 -37.22 0.27
CA PRO A 29 15.54 -36.63 -1.04
C PRO A 29 15.12 -35.16 -1.18
N ARG A 30 14.17 -34.69 -0.36
CA ARG A 30 13.71 -33.30 -0.34
C ARG A 30 14.22 -32.47 0.85
N SER A 31 15.20 -32.96 1.61
CA SER A 31 15.69 -32.29 2.83
C SER A 31 16.14 -30.84 2.58
N LYS A 32 16.76 -30.58 1.42
CA LYS A 32 17.15 -29.23 0.98
C LYS A 32 16.00 -28.22 0.86
N TYR A 33 14.76 -28.70 0.69
CA TYR A 33 13.56 -27.85 0.56
C TYR A 33 12.78 -27.70 1.87
N VAL A 34 13.21 -28.37 2.94
CA VAL A 34 12.51 -28.38 4.23
C VAL A 34 13.39 -27.73 5.29
N SER A 35 13.09 -26.47 5.63
CA SER A 35 13.71 -25.83 6.79
C SER A 35 13.19 -26.45 8.08
N LEU A 36 14.07 -27.05 8.88
CA LEU A 36 13.76 -27.69 10.16
C LEU A 36 14.33 -26.84 11.31
N LEU A 37 13.48 -26.48 12.29
CA LEU A 37 13.89 -25.83 13.53
C LEU A 37 13.64 -26.78 14.70
N THR A 38 14.63 -26.95 15.58
CA THR A 38 14.52 -27.89 16.70
C THR A 38 14.60 -27.19 18.06
N ASN A 39 13.82 -27.68 19.02
CA ASN A 39 13.94 -27.34 20.43
C ASN A 39 13.97 -28.60 21.28
N TRP A 40 15.14 -28.91 21.85
CA TRP A 40 15.25 -29.99 22.82
C TRP A 40 15.33 -29.38 24.22
N CYS A 41 14.24 -29.52 24.97
CA CYS A 41 14.08 -28.93 26.30
C CYS A 41 15.08 -29.53 27.30
N GLY A 42 15.44 -28.74 28.31
CA GLY A 42 16.33 -29.16 29.39
C GLY A 42 17.77 -28.73 29.18
N GLU A 43 18.42 -28.27 30.24
CA GLU A 43 19.74 -27.69 30.15
C GLU A 43 20.81 -28.74 29.86
N HIS A 44 21.02 -29.62 30.84
CA HIS A 44 22.06 -30.63 30.80
C HIS A 44 21.65 -31.86 29.99
N SER A 45 20.39 -32.31 30.11
CA SER A 45 19.89 -33.53 29.47
C SER A 45 19.87 -33.47 27.94
N SER A 46 19.83 -32.27 27.37
CA SER A 46 19.70 -32.03 25.93
C SER A 46 20.90 -31.31 25.32
N GLN A 47 21.94 -31.02 26.11
CA GLN A 47 23.13 -30.30 25.63
C GLN A 47 23.79 -31.02 24.46
N GLU A 48 23.97 -32.33 24.59
CA GLU A 48 24.58 -33.16 23.57
C GLU A 48 23.72 -33.24 22.29
N ALA A 49 22.40 -33.41 22.44
CA ALA A 49 21.48 -33.37 21.31
C ALA A 49 21.56 -32.05 20.52
N ARG A 50 21.66 -30.90 21.21
CA ARG A 50 21.82 -29.59 20.57
C ARG A 50 23.18 -29.43 19.88
N ARG A 51 24.26 -29.98 20.46
CA ARG A 51 25.58 -30.02 19.81
C ARG A 51 25.49 -30.79 18.49
N LEU A 52 24.87 -31.97 18.49
CA LEU A 52 24.68 -32.79 17.29
C LEU A 52 23.87 -32.07 16.20
N PHE A 53 22.79 -31.37 16.56
CA PHE A 53 22.04 -30.56 15.58
C PHE A 53 22.91 -29.46 14.96
N SER A 54 23.69 -28.76 15.79
CA SER A 54 24.58 -27.69 15.33
C SER A 54 25.65 -28.21 14.37
N GLU A 55 26.26 -29.36 14.69
CA GLU A 55 27.25 -30.04 13.83
C GLU A 55 26.64 -30.54 12.51
N ALA A 56 25.36 -30.91 12.51
CA ALA A 56 24.62 -31.28 11.32
C ALA A 56 24.12 -30.07 10.50
N GLY A 57 24.39 -28.83 10.93
CA GLY A 57 23.90 -27.61 10.28
C GLY A 57 22.39 -27.37 10.44
N LEU A 58 21.78 -27.96 11.46
CA LEU A 58 20.36 -27.81 11.76
C LEU A 58 20.14 -26.78 12.88
N PRO A 59 19.37 -25.70 12.63
CA PRO A 59 19.06 -24.70 13.65
C PRO A 59 18.39 -25.31 14.88
N THR A 60 19.01 -25.12 16.04
CA THR A 60 18.51 -25.60 17.33
C THR A 60 18.49 -24.50 18.37
N TYR A 61 17.46 -24.49 19.21
CA TYR A 61 17.25 -23.45 20.21
C TYR A 61 17.06 -24.09 21.58
N ARG A 62 17.47 -23.34 22.60
CA ARG A 62 17.43 -23.78 24.00
C ARG A 62 16.02 -23.77 24.59
N THR A 63 15.22 -22.76 24.27
CA THR A 63 13.87 -22.59 24.82
C THR A 63 12.78 -22.72 23.74
N PRO A 64 11.58 -23.22 24.10
CA PRO A 64 10.44 -23.24 23.19
C PRO A 64 10.13 -21.86 22.62
N GLU A 65 10.15 -20.82 23.46
CA GLU A 65 9.88 -19.44 23.07
C GLU A 65 10.82 -18.97 21.96
N GLY A 66 12.13 -19.22 22.11
CA GLY A 66 13.12 -18.84 21.09
C GLY A 66 12.89 -19.53 19.74
N THR A 67 12.41 -20.78 19.77
CA THR A 67 12.11 -21.54 18.55
C THR A 67 10.85 -21.03 17.88
N ILE A 68 9.81 -20.74 18.68
CA ILE A 68 8.55 -20.17 18.21
C ILE A 68 8.82 -18.80 17.59
N THR A 69 9.62 -17.94 18.23
CA THR A 69 10.00 -16.63 17.68
C THR A 69 10.72 -16.79 16.33
N ALA A 70 11.72 -17.66 16.24
CA ALA A 70 12.44 -17.88 14.98
C ALA A 70 11.52 -18.43 13.86
N PHE A 71 10.62 -19.36 14.19
CA PHE A 71 9.62 -19.86 13.25
C PHE A 71 8.66 -18.75 12.81
N MET A 72 8.21 -17.91 13.74
CA MET A 72 7.31 -16.79 13.45
C MET A 72 7.97 -15.72 12.58
N HIS A 73 9.27 -15.44 12.72
CA HIS A 73 9.99 -14.56 11.79
C HIS A 73 9.93 -15.08 10.35
N MET A 74 10.06 -16.39 10.12
CA MET A 74 9.92 -16.95 8.76
C MET A 74 8.48 -16.83 8.24
N VAL A 75 7.49 -17.01 9.11
CA VAL A 75 6.07 -16.84 8.76
C VAL A 75 5.76 -15.38 8.43
N GLU A 76 6.26 -14.45 9.23
CA GLU A 76 6.11 -13.00 9.04
C GLU A 76 6.83 -12.55 7.79
N TYR A 77 8.08 -12.96 7.58
CA TYR A 77 8.81 -12.70 6.34
C TYR A 77 8.02 -13.15 5.11
N ARG A 78 7.52 -14.40 5.11
CA ARG A 78 6.74 -14.90 3.97
C ARG A 78 5.39 -14.17 3.79
N ARG A 79 4.75 -13.76 4.88
CA ARG A 79 3.51 -12.95 4.83
C ARG A 79 3.77 -11.56 4.28
N ASN A 80 4.82 -10.89 4.76
CA ASN A 80 5.22 -9.56 4.31
C ASN A 80 5.65 -9.60 2.85
N GLN A 81 6.44 -10.61 2.45
CA GLN A 81 6.76 -10.84 1.04
C GLN A 81 5.48 -11.01 0.21
N LYS A 82 4.52 -11.81 0.67
CA LYS A 82 3.23 -11.95 -0.03
C LYS A 82 2.43 -10.63 -0.10
N GLN A 83 2.58 -9.73 0.86
CA GLN A 83 1.89 -8.43 0.86
C GLN A 83 2.58 -7.37 0.01
N LEU A 84 3.91 -7.32 0.03
CA LEU A 84 4.71 -6.49 -0.90
C LEU A 84 4.41 -6.87 -2.35
N ARG A 85 4.05 -8.14 -2.54
CA ARG A 85 3.52 -8.72 -3.78
C ARG A 85 2.06 -8.36 -4.09
N GLU A 86 1.40 -7.50 -3.34
CA GLU A 86 0.05 -7.01 -3.69
C GLU A 86 0.20 -5.57 -4.19
N THR A 87 0.33 -5.33 -5.51
CA THR A 87 0.41 -3.93 -5.98
C THR A 87 -0.93 -3.26 -5.81
N PRO A 88 -0.93 -2.05 -5.26
CA PRO A 88 -2.13 -1.26 -5.14
C PRO A 88 -2.66 -0.79 -6.50
N ALA A 89 -3.47 -1.62 -7.18
CA ALA A 89 -4.33 -1.12 -8.26
C ALA A 89 -5.50 -0.34 -7.65
N LEU A 90 -5.71 0.88 -8.12
CA LEU A 90 -6.90 1.67 -7.81
C LEU A 90 -8.14 0.90 -8.29
N PRO A 91 -9.11 0.58 -7.41
CA PRO A 91 -10.36 -0.01 -7.88
C PRO A 91 -11.01 0.95 -8.88
N SER A 92 -11.27 0.48 -10.10
CA SER A 92 -11.82 1.27 -11.21
C SER A 92 -13.20 1.89 -10.94
N ASN A 93 -13.83 1.54 -9.82
CA ASN A 93 -15.19 1.90 -9.45
C ASN A 93 -15.27 2.92 -8.31
N LEU A 94 -14.13 3.49 -7.87
CA LEU A 94 -14.13 4.52 -6.84
C LEU A 94 -14.42 5.89 -7.45
N THR A 95 -15.39 6.59 -6.87
CA THR A 95 -15.61 8.01 -7.15
C THR A 95 -14.38 8.78 -6.69
N SER A 96 -13.70 9.45 -7.63
CA SER A 96 -12.63 10.39 -7.36
C SER A 96 -12.84 11.63 -8.23
N ASN A 97 -12.89 12.79 -7.58
CA ASN A 97 -12.85 14.09 -8.24
C ASN A 97 -11.64 14.88 -7.71
N THR A 98 -10.45 14.40 -8.04
CA THR A 98 -9.18 14.96 -7.57
C THR A 98 -9.07 16.47 -7.86
N ALA A 99 -9.58 16.91 -9.02
CA ALA A 99 -9.56 18.32 -9.40
C ALA A 99 -10.38 19.21 -8.45
N GLU A 100 -11.54 18.74 -7.98
CA GLU A 100 -12.37 19.46 -7.02
C GLU A 100 -11.71 19.50 -5.63
N ALA A 101 -11.14 18.38 -5.19
CA ALA A 101 -10.42 18.33 -3.92
C ALA A 101 -9.20 19.29 -3.90
N HIS A 102 -8.40 19.31 -4.97
CA HIS A 102 -7.29 20.25 -5.13
C HIS A 102 -7.75 21.70 -5.10
N LEU A 103 -8.82 22.04 -5.81
CA LEU A 103 -9.36 23.40 -5.82
C LEU A 103 -9.75 23.87 -4.40
N LEU A 104 -10.45 23.02 -3.65
CA LEU A 104 -10.89 23.32 -2.28
C LEU A 104 -9.72 23.49 -1.32
N LEU A 105 -8.70 22.62 -1.41
CA LEU A 105 -7.49 22.70 -0.60
C LEU A 105 -6.69 23.96 -0.93
N GLN A 106 -6.49 24.27 -2.21
CA GLN A 106 -5.79 25.49 -2.64
C GLN A 106 -6.52 26.75 -2.20
N GLN A 107 -7.85 26.78 -2.26
CA GLN A 107 -8.63 27.90 -1.75
C GLN A 107 -8.43 28.08 -0.24
N ALA A 108 -8.56 27.01 0.54
CA ALA A 108 -8.34 27.05 1.99
C ALA A 108 -6.94 27.56 2.36
N ILE A 109 -5.91 27.07 1.64
CA ILE A 109 -4.52 27.51 1.85
C ILE A 109 -4.35 28.99 1.47
N ALA A 110 -4.93 29.43 0.36
CA ALA A 110 -4.89 30.84 -0.06
C ALA A 110 -5.59 31.78 0.94
N GLU A 111 -6.62 31.29 1.63
CA GLU A 111 -7.30 31.99 2.73
C GLU A 111 -6.51 31.94 4.06
N GLY A 112 -5.36 31.25 4.09
CA GLY A 112 -4.46 31.15 5.24
C GLY A 112 -4.86 30.08 6.25
N ALA A 113 -5.75 29.15 5.89
CA ALA A 113 -6.12 28.04 6.76
C ALA A 113 -4.96 27.03 6.88
N THR A 114 -4.73 26.57 8.11
CA THR A 114 -3.76 25.49 8.42
C THR A 114 -4.45 24.23 8.93
N SER A 115 -5.75 24.31 9.24
CA SER A 115 -6.57 23.20 9.71
C SER A 115 -8.03 23.45 9.32
N LEU A 116 -8.72 22.41 8.88
CA LEU A 116 -10.12 22.42 8.47
C LEU A 116 -10.94 21.47 9.35
N ASP A 117 -12.15 21.89 9.70
CA ASP A 117 -13.09 21.07 10.48
C ASP A 117 -14.07 20.27 9.61
N THR A 118 -14.90 19.46 10.26
CA THR A 118 -15.85 18.55 9.60
C THR A 118 -16.74 19.23 8.54
N HIS A 119 -17.17 20.48 8.75
CA HIS A 119 -18.00 21.19 7.77
C HIS A 119 -17.18 21.56 6.52
N GLU A 120 -15.97 22.06 6.72
CA GLU A 120 -15.07 22.50 5.65
C GLU A 120 -14.50 21.32 4.86
N VAL A 121 -14.25 20.19 5.53
CA VAL A 121 -13.67 18.97 4.94
C VAL A 121 -14.72 18.09 4.22
N GLN A 122 -16.00 18.25 4.54
CA GLN A 122 -17.09 17.48 3.94
C GLN A 122 -17.03 17.39 2.39
N PRO A 123 -16.94 18.50 1.63
CA PRO A 123 -16.88 18.41 0.16
C PRO A 123 -15.62 17.69 -0.35
N ILE A 124 -14.49 17.84 0.34
CA ILE A 124 -13.23 17.15 0.00
C ILE A 124 -13.39 15.64 0.17
N LEU A 125 -13.97 15.18 1.28
CA LEU A 125 -14.22 13.76 1.51
C LEU A 125 -15.26 13.19 0.55
N GLN A 126 -16.28 13.97 0.22
CA GLN A 126 -17.31 13.58 -0.74
C GLN A 126 -16.74 13.39 -2.15
N ALA A 127 -15.73 14.18 -2.55
CA ALA A 127 -15.01 14.00 -3.82
C ALA A 127 -14.32 12.61 -3.94
N TYR A 128 -14.03 11.95 -2.82
CA TYR A 128 -13.50 10.58 -2.75
C TYR A 128 -14.55 9.54 -2.33
N GLY A 129 -15.84 9.92 -2.29
CA GLY A 129 -16.96 9.03 -1.95
C GLY A 129 -17.02 8.64 -0.47
N MET A 130 -16.44 9.44 0.42
CA MET A 130 -16.54 9.25 1.87
C MET A 130 -17.68 10.10 2.45
N ASN A 131 -18.45 9.51 3.36
CA ASN A 131 -19.63 10.16 3.96
C ASN A 131 -19.28 10.78 5.31
N THR A 132 -19.57 12.07 5.46
CA THR A 132 -19.62 12.74 6.77
C THR A 132 -21.07 12.91 7.21
N LEU A 133 -21.26 13.12 8.51
CA LEU A 133 -22.54 13.59 9.01
C LEU A 133 -22.71 15.07 8.62
N PRO A 134 -23.84 15.47 7.99
CA PRO A 134 -24.12 16.86 7.71
C PRO A 134 -23.95 17.71 8.97
N THR A 135 -23.14 18.75 8.84
CA THR A 135 -22.71 19.63 9.93
C THR A 135 -23.00 21.05 9.51
N TRP A 136 -23.50 21.87 10.41
CA TRP A 136 -23.76 23.29 10.15
C TRP A 136 -23.09 24.14 11.21
N ILE A 137 -22.80 25.39 10.86
CA ILE A 137 -22.18 26.36 11.77
C ILE A 137 -23.25 27.35 12.22
N ALA A 138 -23.33 27.57 13.53
CA ALA A 138 -24.15 28.59 14.15
C ALA A 138 -23.25 29.58 14.91
N SER A 139 -23.39 30.87 14.63
CA SER A 139 -22.64 31.95 15.26
C SER A 139 -23.14 32.23 16.67
N ASP A 140 -24.43 32.02 16.91
CA ASP A 140 -25.07 32.22 18.19
C ASP A 140 -26.14 31.16 18.49
N SER A 141 -26.74 31.28 19.67
CA SER A 141 -27.75 30.35 20.15
C SER A 141 -29.07 30.38 19.38
N THR A 142 -29.45 31.54 18.82
CA THR A 142 -30.71 31.70 18.07
C THR A 142 -30.57 31.05 16.70
N GLU A 143 -29.45 31.26 16.04
CA GLU A 143 -29.07 30.55 14.81
C GLU A 143 -28.98 29.04 15.05
N ALA A 144 -28.39 28.61 16.18
CA ALA A 144 -28.32 27.20 16.54
C ALA A 144 -29.70 26.54 16.68
N VAL A 145 -30.68 27.25 17.26
CA VAL A 145 -32.07 26.79 17.35
C VAL A 145 -32.70 26.69 15.96
N HIS A 146 -32.53 27.71 15.11
CA HIS A 146 -33.09 27.72 13.77
C HIS A 146 -32.57 26.54 12.94
N ILE A 147 -31.26 26.31 12.98
CA ILE A 147 -30.62 25.17 12.32
C ILE A 147 -31.13 23.84 12.91
N ALA A 148 -31.23 23.72 14.24
CA ALA A 148 -31.75 22.50 14.87
C ALA A 148 -33.19 22.17 14.47
N GLU A 149 -34.04 23.18 14.27
CA GLU A 149 -35.42 23.01 13.77
C GLU A 149 -35.46 22.49 12.33
N GLN A 150 -34.51 22.89 11.48
CA GLN A 150 -34.40 22.41 10.11
C GLN A 150 -33.86 20.97 10.03
N ILE A 151 -32.88 20.64 10.87
CA ILE A 151 -32.26 19.31 10.93
C ILE A 151 -33.24 18.27 11.51
N GLY A 152 -33.99 18.68 12.54
CA GLY A 152 -34.83 17.80 13.33
C GLY A 152 -34.11 17.22 14.55
N TYR A 153 -34.86 17.02 15.63
CA TYR A 153 -34.35 16.56 16.92
C TYR A 153 -34.29 15.02 17.01
N PRO A 154 -33.37 14.45 17.83
CA PRO A 154 -32.41 15.14 18.67
C PRO A 154 -31.13 15.58 17.94
N VAL A 155 -30.55 16.69 18.39
CA VAL A 155 -29.31 17.29 17.85
C VAL A 155 -28.18 17.31 18.87
N ALA A 156 -26.97 17.57 18.39
CA ALA A 156 -25.77 17.85 19.17
C ALA A 156 -25.24 19.25 18.86
N LEU A 157 -24.71 19.91 19.89
CA LEU A 157 -23.94 21.15 19.78
C LEU A 157 -22.48 20.89 20.16
N LYS A 158 -21.54 21.38 19.35
CA LYS A 158 -20.10 21.29 19.63
C LYS A 158 -19.44 22.65 19.43
N LEU A 159 -18.61 23.08 20.37
CA LEU A 159 -17.86 24.33 20.27
C LEU A 159 -16.90 24.32 19.07
N ARG A 160 -16.86 25.43 18.33
CA ARG A 160 -15.92 25.70 17.26
C ARG A 160 -14.99 26.86 17.68
N SER A 161 -13.74 26.56 17.97
CA SER A 161 -12.75 27.54 18.42
C SER A 161 -11.33 27.05 18.13
N PRO A 162 -10.51 27.75 17.33
CA PRO A 162 -9.11 27.39 17.10
C PRO A 162 -8.27 27.45 18.39
N ASP A 163 -8.67 28.28 19.35
CA ASP A 163 -7.87 28.53 20.56
C ASP A 163 -8.15 27.52 21.69
N ILE A 164 -9.13 26.61 21.51
CA ILE A 164 -9.53 25.61 22.52
C ILE A 164 -9.35 24.21 21.94
N PRO A 165 -8.19 23.55 22.20
CA PRO A 165 -7.83 22.30 21.53
C PRO A 165 -8.73 21.12 21.94
N HIS A 166 -9.13 21.05 23.21
CA HIS A 166 -10.02 20.00 23.71
C HIS A 166 -11.38 20.57 24.14
N LYS A 167 -12.41 20.33 23.33
CA LYS A 167 -13.79 20.78 23.59
C LYS A 167 -14.30 20.35 24.98
N SER A 168 -13.82 19.22 25.50
CA SER A 168 -14.19 18.70 26.83
C SER A 168 -13.77 19.61 27.99
N GLU A 169 -12.69 20.40 27.85
CA GLU A 169 -12.17 21.28 28.92
C GLU A 169 -13.18 22.35 29.34
N VAL A 170 -14.01 22.79 28.41
CA VAL A 170 -15.07 23.79 28.64
C VAL A 170 -16.47 23.17 28.58
N GLN A 171 -16.57 21.84 28.65
CA GLN A 171 -17.81 21.09 28.37
C GLN A 171 -18.49 21.60 27.09
N GLY A 172 -17.68 21.83 26.05
CA GLY A 172 -18.09 22.40 24.78
C GLY A 172 -18.83 21.40 23.89
N VAL A 173 -19.27 20.26 24.40
CA VAL A 173 -20.04 19.26 23.65
C VAL A 173 -21.30 18.93 24.45
N MET A 174 -22.46 19.17 23.83
CA MET A 174 -23.78 18.88 24.40
C MET A 174 -24.52 17.98 23.42
N LEU A 175 -24.90 16.78 23.86
CA LEU A 175 -25.51 15.74 23.02
C LEU A 175 -26.98 15.53 23.37
N TYR A 176 -27.74 14.94 22.45
CA TYR A 176 -29.14 14.53 22.65
C TYR A 176 -30.09 15.65 23.08
N LEU A 177 -29.92 16.86 22.52
CA LEU A 177 -30.81 17.98 22.74
C LEU A 177 -32.10 17.75 21.94
N ARG A 178 -33.25 17.73 22.61
CA ARG A 178 -34.55 17.28 22.07
C ARG A 178 -35.51 18.42 21.76
N THR A 179 -35.20 19.63 22.22
CA THR A 179 -36.08 20.79 22.05
C THR A 179 -35.29 22.06 21.78
N ALA A 180 -35.96 23.05 21.18
CA ALA A 180 -35.39 24.38 20.93
C ALA A 180 -34.88 25.03 22.23
N ASN A 181 -35.62 24.88 23.33
CA ASN A 181 -35.20 25.44 24.62
C ASN A 181 -33.93 24.76 25.16
N GLU A 182 -33.80 23.44 25.03
CA GLU A 182 -32.57 22.72 25.41
C GLU A 182 -31.38 23.19 24.57
N VAL A 183 -31.54 23.38 23.25
CA VAL A 183 -30.51 23.91 22.35
C VAL A 183 -30.07 25.31 22.75
N GLN A 184 -31.04 26.21 22.94
CA GLN A 184 -30.80 27.60 23.34
C GLN A 184 -30.03 27.70 24.67
N GLN A 185 -30.46 26.92 25.67
CA GLN A 185 -29.81 26.88 26.99
C GLN A 185 -28.40 26.28 26.92
N ALA A 186 -28.23 25.18 26.18
CA ALA A 186 -26.93 24.53 26.01
C ALA A 186 -25.92 25.44 25.28
N ALA A 187 -26.36 26.13 24.21
CA ALA A 187 -25.53 27.07 23.46
C ALA A 187 -25.03 28.22 24.35
N ASN A 188 -25.94 28.89 25.07
CA ASN A 188 -25.58 29.97 26.00
C ASN A 188 -24.61 29.48 27.08
N ALA A 189 -24.88 28.31 27.66
CA ALA A 189 -24.03 27.75 28.70
C ALA A 189 -22.61 27.42 28.19
N ILE A 190 -22.47 26.96 26.94
CA ILE A 190 -21.14 26.77 26.31
C ILE A 190 -20.42 28.12 26.20
N PHE A 191 -21.06 29.14 25.62
CA PHE A 191 -20.44 30.45 25.45
C PHE A 191 -20.05 31.10 26.79
N ASP A 192 -20.88 30.97 27.82
CA ASP A 192 -20.59 31.50 29.15
C ASP A 192 -19.38 30.82 29.78
N ARG A 193 -19.29 29.48 29.70
CA ARG A 193 -18.12 28.73 30.18
C ARG A 193 -16.84 29.12 29.46
N VAL A 194 -16.91 29.30 28.14
CA VAL A 194 -15.75 29.74 27.35
C VAL A 194 -15.32 31.15 27.76
N LYS A 195 -16.24 32.09 27.90
CA LYS A 195 -15.92 33.46 28.36
C LYS A 195 -15.26 33.48 29.74
N MET A 196 -15.66 32.58 30.64
CA MET A 196 -15.09 32.50 31.98
C MET A 196 -13.72 31.84 32.01
N ALA A 197 -13.56 30.70 31.33
CA ALA A 197 -12.33 29.89 31.38
C ALA A 197 -11.25 30.37 30.38
N TRP A 198 -11.67 30.88 29.23
CA TRP A 198 -10.82 31.27 28.10
C TRP A 198 -11.28 32.63 27.51
N PRO A 199 -11.19 33.74 28.28
CA PRO A 199 -11.74 35.04 27.88
C PRO A 199 -11.12 35.64 26.61
N GLN A 200 -9.91 35.20 26.23
CA GLN A 200 -9.20 35.67 25.04
C GLN A 200 -9.34 34.71 23.84
N ALA A 201 -10.07 33.59 23.99
CA ALA A 201 -10.25 32.64 22.90
C ALA A 201 -11.17 33.20 21.81
N ARG A 202 -10.75 33.03 20.56
CA ARG A 202 -11.55 33.28 19.36
C ARG A 202 -12.56 32.17 19.19
N VAL A 203 -13.84 32.50 19.43
CA VAL A 203 -14.94 31.57 19.23
C VAL A 203 -15.54 31.79 17.84
N HIS A 204 -15.46 30.79 16.98
CA HIS A 204 -16.03 30.81 15.63
C HIS A 204 -17.47 30.28 15.57
N GLY A 205 -18.08 30.02 16.74
CA GLY A 205 -19.47 29.58 16.88
C GLY A 205 -19.61 28.16 17.44
N LEU A 206 -20.71 27.51 17.04
CA LEU A 206 -21.08 26.15 17.40
C LEU A 206 -21.33 25.33 16.13
N LEU A 207 -20.87 24.09 16.12
CA LEU A 207 -21.29 23.09 15.15
C LEU A 207 -22.62 22.48 15.62
N VAL A 208 -23.60 22.43 14.73
CA VAL A 208 -24.90 21.79 14.95
C VAL A 208 -24.98 20.56 14.06
N GLN A 209 -25.32 19.40 14.65
CA GLN A 209 -25.39 18.11 13.96
C GLN A 209 -26.60 17.31 14.44
N SER A 210 -27.17 16.45 13.59
CA SER A 210 -28.14 15.45 14.05
C SER A 210 -27.46 14.38 14.92
N MET A 211 -28.23 13.68 15.76
CA MET A 211 -27.69 12.53 16.48
C MET A 211 -27.57 11.31 15.55
N ALA A 212 -26.33 10.92 15.23
CA ALA A 212 -26.08 9.67 14.52
C ALA A 212 -26.56 8.45 15.32
N ASN A 213 -27.14 7.46 14.63
CA ASN A 213 -27.58 6.23 15.29
C ASN A 213 -26.36 5.35 15.65
N ARG A 214 -26.00 5.36 16.93
CA ARG A 214 -24.88 4.56 17.45
C ARG A 214 -25.28 3.14 17.86
N ALA A 215 -26.56 2.79 17.80
CA ALA A 215 -27.03 1.49 18.27
C ALA A 215 -26.47 0.36 17.40
N GLY A 216 -25.56 -0.44 17.96
CA GLY A 216 -24.89 -1.53 17.28
C GLY A 216 -23.78 -1.11 16.32
N ALA A 217 -23.45 0.18 16.26
CA ALA A 217 -22.31 0.69 15.49
C ALA A 217 -21.00 0.53 16.29
N GLN A 218 -19.90 0.29 15.59
CA GLN A 218 -18.54 0.34 16.16
C GLN A 218 -17.94 1.73 15.92
N GLU A 219 -17.31 2.29 16.96
CA GLU A 219 -16.59 3.55 16.86
C GLU A 219 -15.12 3.27 16.57
N LEU A 220 -14.71 3.54 15.34
CA LEU A 220 -13.34 3.41 14.87
C LEU A 220 -12.68 4.78 14.75
N ARG A 221 -11.37 4.78 14.60
CA ARG A 221 -10.56 5.95 14.30
C ARG A 221 -9.63 5.63 13.15
N VAL A 222 -9.60 6.52 12.15
CA VAL A 222 -8.65 6.47 11.04
C VAL A 222 -7.84 7.74 11.09
N VAL A 223 -6.51 7.60 11.18
CA VAL A 223 -5.60 8.73 11.22
C VAL A 223 -4.56 8.58 10.13
N VAL A 224 -4.20 9.68 9.49
CA VAL A 224 -3.06 9.79 8.60
C VAL A 224 -2.10 10.79 9.20
N GLU A 225 -0.84 10.40 9.39
CA GLU A 225 0.24 11.29 9.85
C GLU A 225 1.47 11.13 8.97
N HIS A 226 2.26 12.19 8.88
CA HIS A 226 3.51 12.18 8.12
C HIS A 226 4.69 11.78 9.01
N ASP A 227 5.33 10.67 8.68
CA ASP A 227 6.58 10.22 9.29
C ASP A 227 7.79 10.75 8.50
N PRO A 228 8.86 11.23 9.16
CA PRO A 228 10.03 11.79 8.49
C PRO A 228 10.80 10.82 7.57
N VAL A 229 10.64 9.51 7.76
CA VAL A 229 11.35 8.47 7.00
C VAL A 229 10.43 7.82 5.97
N PHE A 230 9.21 7.47 6.37
CA PHE A 230 8.28 6.70 5.53
C PHE A 230 7.23 7.55 4.82
N GLY A 231 7.18 8.85 5.10
CA GLY A 231 6.15 9.74 4.58
C GLY A 231 4.78 9.44 5.23
N PRO A 232 3.66 9.54 4.49
CA PRO A 232 2.34 9.36 5.08
C PRO A 232 2.11 7.92 5.58
N LEU A 233 1.55 7.79 6.78
CA LEU A 233 1.17 6.53 7.41
C LEU A 233 -0.34 6.51 7.66
N ILE A 234 -1.03 5.44 7.25
CA ILE A 234 -2.45 5.24 7.57
C ILE A 234 -2.57 4.35 8.80
N MET A 235 -3.27 4.85 9.81
CA MET A 235 -3.49 4.22 11.10
C MET A 235 -4.96 3.91 11.32
N LEU A 236 -5.26 2.68 11.75
CA LEU A 236 -6.61 2.21 12.04
C LEU A 236 -6.69 1.60 13.44
N GLY A 237 -7.67 2.01 14.23
CA GLY A 237 -7.94 1.43 15.54
C GLY A 237 -9.34 1.75 16.06
N GLU A 238 -9.67 1.29 17.27
CA GLU A 238 -10.82 1.79 18.01
C GLU A 238 -10.56 3.18 18.61
N GLY A 239 -11.62 4.00 18.66
CA GLY A 239 -11.58 5.27 19.38
C GLY A 239 -11.46 5.06 20.91
N GLY A 240 -10.71 5.94 21.57
CA GLY A 240 -10.50 5.95 23.01
C GLY A 240 -10.13 7.35 23.52
N VAL A 241 -10.34 7.61 24.81
CA VAL A 241 -10.12 8.95 25.43
C VAL A 241 -8.64 9.35 25.40
N GLU A 242 -7.75 8.41 25.69
CA GLU A 242 -6.30 8.57 25.50
C GLU A 242 -5.86 7.62 24.38
N TRP A 243 -5.85 8.14 23.14
CA TRP A 243 -5.45 7.35 21.99
C TRP A 243 -3.92 7.32 21.87
N ARG A 244 -3.33 6.13 22.00
CA ARG A 244 -1.88 5.90 21.83
C ARG A 244 -1.67 5.05 20.58
N PRO A 245 -1.21 5.62 19.45
CA PRO A 245 -1.12 4.91 18.18
C PRO A 245 -0.32 3.60 18.27
N GLU A 246 0.81 3.61 18.99
CA GLU A 246 1.71 2.47 19.19
C GLU A 246 0.96 1.23 19.69
N ASP A 247 0.10 1.41 20.69
CA ASP A 247 -0.63 0.35 21.36
C ASP A 247 -1.99 0.06 20.71
N GLN A 248 -2.60 1.04 20.05
CA GLN A 248 -4.02 1.01 19.70
C GLN A 248 -4.31 1.08 18.19
N ALA A 249 -3.31 1.31 17.34
CA ALA A 249 -3.49 1.39 15.90
C ALA A 249 -2.66 0.36 15.14
N VAL A 250 -3.25 -0.28 14.14
CA VAL A 250 -2.49 -0.95 13.09
C VAL A 250 -2.11 0.07 12.02
N VAL A 251 -0.96 -0.11 11.39
CA VAL A 251 -0.36 0.87 10.49
C VAL A 251 -0.16 0.27 9.10
N ALA A 252 -0.40 1.05 8.06
CA ALA A 252 -0.05 0.73 6.68
C ALA A 252 0.52 1.95 5.95
N LEU A 253 1.26 1.70 4.88
CA LEU A 253 1.78 2.72 3.97
C LEU A 253 0.81 2.85 2.78
N PRO A 254 0.41 4.06 2.38
CA PRO A 254 -0.25 4.26 1.09
C PRO A 254 0.78 4.07 -0.05
N PRO A 255 0.33 3.71 -1.27
CA PRO A 255 -1.05 3.43 -1.65
C PRO A 255 -1.59 2.08 -1.15
N LEU A 256 -2.89 2.00 -0.83
CA LEU A 256 -3.57 0.77 -0.46
C LEU A 256 -4.46 0.26 -1.61
N ASN A 257 -4.43 -1.05 -1.89
CA ASN A 257 -5.53 -1.76 -2.55
C ASN A 257 -6.46 -2.43 -1.53
N MET A 258 -7.51 -3.07 -2.05
CA MET A 258 -8.44 -3.86 -1.26
C MET A 258 -7.78 -4.99 -0.46
N ASN A 259 -6.69 -5.61 -0.94
CA ASN A 259 -6.03 -6.71 -0.24
C ASN A 259 -5.18 -6.21 0.95
N LEU A 260 -4.38 -5.16 0.75
CA LEU A 260 -3.61 -4.48 1.79
C LEU A 260 -4.54 -3.88 2.85
N ALA A 261 -5.59 -3.18 2.43
CA ALA A 261 -6.59 -2.62 3.35
C ALA A 261 -7.32 -3.71 4.13
N ARG A 262 -7.74 -4.80 3.46
CA ARG A 262 -8.36 -5.96 4.12
C ARG A 262 -7.42 -6.61 5.13
N TYR A 263 -6.14 -6.74 4.79
CA TYR A 263 -5.15 -7.27 5.71
C TYR A 263 -5.01 -6.38 6.95
N LEU A 264 -4.93 -5.05 6.76
CA LEU A 264 -4.88 -4.08 7.85
C LEU A 264 -6.06 -4.25 8.82
N VAL A 265 -7.29 -4.33 8.29
CA VAL A 265 -8.50 -4.56 9.11
C VAL A 265 -8.43 -5.89 9.87
N ILE A 266 -8.06 -6.98 9.20
CA ILE A 266 -7.93 -8.30 9.82
C ILE A 266 -6.86 -8.30 10.91
N GLN A 267 -5.74 -7.62 10.70
CA GLN A 267 -4.69 -7.45 11.70
C GLN A 267 -5.18 -6.65 12.89
N GLY A 268 -5.95 -5.58 12.67
CA GLY A 268 -6.58 -4.79 13.74
C GLY A 268 -7.47 -5.65 14.64
N ILE A 269 -8.28 -6.53 14.04
CA ILE A 269 -9.14 -7.48 14.77
C ILE A 269 -8.29 -8.50 15.55
N LYS A 270 -7.31 -9.13 14.88
CA LYS A 270 -6.46 -10.18 15.49
C LYS A 270 -5.62 -9.66 16.65
N SER A 271 -5.09 -8.44 16.52
CA SER A 271 -4.30 -7.77 17.55
C SER A 271 -5.16 -7.11 18.64
N LYS A 272 -6.50 -7.23 18.57
CA LYS A 272 -7.47 -6.63 19.49
C LYS A 272 -7.44 -5.10 19.53
N LYS A 273 -6.79 -4.45 18.55
CA LYS A 273 -6.84 -3.01 18.31
C LYS A 273 -8.21 -2.57 17.79
N ILE A 274 -8.92 -3.50 17.14
CA ILE A 274 -10.35 -3.44 16.86
C ILE A 274 -11.04 -4.57 17.62
N ARG A 275 -11.97 -4.28 18.53
CA ARG A 275 -12.64 -5.33 19.31
C ARG A 275 -13.82 -5.87 18.49
N ALA A 276 -13.96 -7.18 18.46
CA ALA A 276 -15.14 -7.83 17.93
C ALA A 276 -16.30 -7.67 18.92
N ARG A 277 -17.01 -6.52 18.88
CA ARG A 277 -17.99 -6.14 19.92
C ARG A 277 -19.39 -6.76 19.76
N SER A 278 -19.74 -7.44 18.65
CA SER A 278 -21.11 -7.96 18.48
C SER A 278 -21.24 -9.12 17.50
N ALA A 279 -22.08 -10.11 17.86
CA ALA A 279 -22.54 -11.19 16.98
C ALA A 279 -23.74 -10.78 16.10
N LEU A 280 -24.43 -9.67 16.42
CA LEU A 280 -25.67 -9.24 15.73
C LEU A 280 -25.40 -8.44 14.44
N ARG A 281 -24.32 -7.65 14.40
CA ARG A 281 -23.84 -6.95 13.20
C ARG A 281 -22.32 -7.04 13.16
N PRO A 282 -21.74 -7.97 12.39
CA PRO A 282 -20.29 -8.04 12.23
C PRO A 282 -19.78 -6.78 11.52
N LEU A 283 -18.54 -6.39 11.81
CA LEU A 283 -17.87 -5.33 11.08
C LEU A 283 -17.75 -5.74 9.60
N ASP A 284 -18.22 -4.89 8.69
CA ASP A 284 -18.02 -5.12 7.26
C ASP A 284 -16.56 -4.84 6.89
N VAL A 285 -15.76 -5.91 6.88
CA VAL A 285 -14.35 -5.85 6.52
C VAL A 285 -14.17 -5.33 5.09
N ALA A 286 -15.05 -5.69 4.15
CA ALA A 286 -14.92 -5.28 2.76
C ALA A 286 -15.20 -3.77 2.62
N GLY A 287 -16.30 -3.30 3.20
CA GLY A 287 -16.64 -1.87 3.20
C GLY A 287 -15.60 -1.00 3.91
N LEU A 288 -15.06 -1.46 5.07
CA LEU A 288 -13.99 -0.72 5.75
C LEU A 288 -12.70 -0.70 4.92
N SER A 289 -12.40 -1.80 4.21
CA SER A 289 -11.25 -1.83 3.29
C SER A 289 -11.42 -0.82 2.17
N GLN A 290 -12.63 -0.69 1.61
CA GLN A 290 -12.93 0.31 0.59
C GLN A 290 -12.72 1.73 1.11
N LEU A 291 -13.19 2.04 2.32
CA LEU A 291 -12.96 3.35 2.94
C LEU A 291 -11.47 3.65 3.14
N LEU A 292 -10.68 2.67 3.56
CA LEU A 292 -9.23 2.84 3.71
C LEU A 292 -8.52 3.07 2.37
N VAL A 293 -9.00 2.45 1.29
CA VAL A 293 -8.53 2.74 -0.07
C VAL A 293 -8.92 4.16 -0.47
N GLN A 294 -10.14 4.62 -0.18
CA GLN A 294 -10.55 6.01 -0.45
C GLN A 294 -9.68 7.03 0.30
N VAL A 295 -9.41 6.77 1.59
CA VAL A 295 -8.47 7.56 2.40
C VAL A 295 -7.08 7.53 1.76
N SER A 296 -6.58 6.36 1.37
CA SER A 296 -5.29 6.23 0.71
C SER A 296 -5.21 7.05 -0.58
N ASN A 297 -6.26 7.06 -1.40
CA ASN A 297 -6.27 7.80 -2.66
C ASN A 297 -6.29 9.31 -2.42
N LEU A 298 -7.10 9.79 -1.47
CA LEU A 298 -7.11 11.19 -1.06
C LEU A 298 -5.70 11.65 -0.66
N ILE A 299 -5.01 10.84 0.15
CA ILE A 299 -3.67 11.17 0.64
C ILE A 299 -2.63 11.09 -0.46
N VAL A 300 -2.74 10.14 -1.41
CA VAL A 300 -1.82 10.05 -2.56
C VAL A 300 -2.00 11.23 -3.48
N ASP A 301 -3.24 11.63 -3.77
CA ASP A 301 -3.55 12.68 -4.72
C ASP A 301 -3.29 14.09 -4.18
N CYS A 302 -3.53 14.32 -2.88
CA CYS A 302 -3.50 15.64 -2.25
C CYS A 302 -2.30 15.77 -1.28
N PRO A 303 -1.09 16.11 -1.77
CA PRO A 303 0.10 16.24 -0.94
C PRO A 303 0.05 17.38 0.09
N GLU A 304 -0.89 18.31 -0.08
CA GLU A 304 -1.12 19.40 0.87
C GLU A 304 -1.61 18.91 2.23
N ILE A 305 -2.19 17.70 2.30
CA ILE A 305 -2.69 17.10 3.53
C ILE A 305 -1.53 16.58 4.38
N GLN A 306 -1.29 17.23 5.52
CA GLN A 306 -0.28 16.83 6.49
C GLN A 306 -0.81 15.81 7.50
N ARG A 307 -2.07 15.98 7.89
CA ARG A 307 -2.74 15.08 8.84
C ARG A 307 -4.22 14.98 8.53
N LEU A 308 -4.76 13.78 8.60
CA LEU A 308 -6.19 13.51 8.56
C LEU A 308 -6.57 12.74 9.82
N ASP A 309 -7.59 13.19 10.55
CA ASP A 309 -8.07 12.52 11.75
C ASP A 309 -9.58 12.35 11.67
N ILE A 310 -10.03 11.14 11.36
CA ILE A 310 -11.44 10.76 11.35
C ILE A 310 -11.76 10.09 12.68
N HIS A 311 -12.40 10.83 13.59
CA HIS A 311 -12.69 10.34 14.93
C HIS A 311 -13.94 10.96 15.57
N PRO A 312 -15.03 10.20 15.77
CA PRO A 312 -15.20 8.78 15.44
C PRO A 312 -15.66 8.56 13.99
N LEU A 313 -15.16 7.46 13.41
CA LEU A 313 -15.76 6.80 12.26
C LEU A 313 -16.78 5.77 12.77
N LEU A 314 -18.07 6.00 12.54
CA LEU A 314 -19.10 5.01 12.86
C LEU A 314 -19.15 3.95 11.76
N ALA A 315 -19.00 2.69 12.14
CA ALA A 315 -19.20 1.53 11.28
C ALA A 315 -20.48 0.79 11.69
N SER A 316 -21.50 0.78 10.83
CA SER A 316 -22.79 0.13 11.07
C SER A 316 -23.19 -0.73 9.86
N GLY A 317 -22.89 -2.03 9.92
CA GLY A 317 -23.04 -2.89 8.75
C GLY A 317 -22.11 -2.42 7.64
N SER A 318 -22.65 -2.15 6.45
CA SER A 318 -21.92 -1.62 5.28
C SER A 318 -21.87 -0.09 5.23
N GLU A 319 -22.48 0.61 6.21
CA GLU A 319 -22.48 2.07 6.26
C GLU A 319 -21.34 2.58 7.15
N PHE A 320 -20.58 3.51 6.61
CA PHE A 320 -19.48 4.20 7.29
C PHE A 320 -19.75 5.70 7.29
N THR A 321 -19.76 6.31 8.46
CA THR A 321 -20.02 7.76 8.61
C THR A 321 -18.98 8.40 9.52
N ALA A 322 -18.24 9.35 8.99
CA ALA A 322 -17.34 10.20 9.76
C ALA A 322 -18.15 11.26 10.53
N LEU A 323 -18.12 11.22 11.86
CA LEU A 323 -18.86 12.19 12.68
C LEU A 323 -18.09 13.49 12.90
N ASP A 324 -16.79 13.35 13.08
CA ASP A 324 -15.87 14.47 13.23
C ASP A 324 -14.62 14.16 12.41
N VAL A 325 -14.18 15.17 11.66
CA VAL A 325 -12.98 15.12 10.84
C VAL A 325 -12.16 16.37 11.12
N THR A 326 -10.85 16.20 11.25
CA THR A 326 -9.89 17.30 11.28
C THR A 326 -8.85 17.03 10.21
N LEU A 327 -8.59 18.05 9.38
CA LEU A 327 -7.63 17.97 8.29
C LEU A 327 -6.62 19.10 8.45
N ASP A 328 -5.36 18.76 8.76
CA ASP A 328 -4.29 19.74 8.82
C ASP A 328 -3.62 19.82 7.44
N ILE A 329 -3.43 21.05 6.96
CA ILE A 329 -3.01 21.33 5.58
C ILE A 329 -1.83 22.30 5.55
N SER A 330 -0.97 22.15 4.55
CA SER A 330 0.10 23.09 4.25
C SER A 330 0.36 23.15 2.74
N PRO A 331 0.87 24.28 2.22
CA PRO A 331 1.37 24.33 0.85
C PRO A 331 2.38 23.21 0.59
N PHE A 332 2.34 22.62 -0.60
CA PHE A 332 3.30 21.61 -1.05
C PHE A 332 3.91 22.02 -2.39
N GLU A 333 5.23 21.89 -2.50
CA GLU A 333 5.99 22.11 -3.73
C GLU A 333 6.90 20.89 -3.98
N GLY A 334 6.92 20.39 -5.22
CA GLY A 334 7.78 19.28 -5.62
C GLY A 334 7.03 18.10 -6.22
N ASP A 335 7.71 16.96 -6.30
CA ASP A 335 7.13 15.72 -6.79
C ASP A 335 6.25 15.08 -5.71
N ASN A 336 4.94 15.00 -5.98
CA ASN A 336 3.96 14.39 -5.09
C ASN A 336 4.30 12.92 -4.76
N GLU A 337 4.83 12.17 -5.72
CA GLU A 337 5.12 10.75 -5.53
C GLU A 337 6.37 10.52 -4.66
N SER A 338 7.31 11.47 -4.65
CA SER A 338 8.60 11.34 -3.94
C SER A 338 8.48 11.22 -2.42
N ARG A 339 7.37 11.69 -1.84
CA ARG A 339 7.09 11.58 -0.39
C ARG A 339 6.55 10.21 0.01
N LEU A 340 6.15 9.38 -0.95
CA LEU A 340 5.54 8.08 -0.68
C LEU A 340 6.64 7.02 -0.59
N ALA A 341 6.62 6.22 0.48
CA ALA A 341 7.52 5.07 0.59
C ALA A 341 7.28 3.99 -0.48
N VAL A 342 6.08 3.97 -1.08
CA VAL A 342 5.70 3.06 -2.17
C VAL A 342 5.11 3.90 -3.29
N ARG A 343 5.69 3.83 -4.50
CA ARG A 343 5.16 4.58 -5.65
C ARG A 343 3.83 4.00 -6.14
N PRO A 344 2.83 4.86 -6.44
CA PRO A 344 1.58 4.42 -7.04
C PRO A 344 1.79 3.96 -8.49
N TYR A 345 0.77 3.35 -9.07
CA TYR A 345 0.76 2.99 -10.48
C TYR A 345 0.86 4.25 -11.36
N PRO A 346 1.88 4.38 -12.24
CA PRO A 346 2.10 5.61 -13.00
C PRO A 346 1.25 5.63 -14.27
N HIS A 347 -0.04 5.95 -14.13
CA HIS A 347 -1.02 6.05 -15.23
C HIS A 347 -0.58 6.97 -16.37
N GLN A 348 0.19 8.01 -16.06
CA GLN A 348 0.77 8.94 -17.04
C GLN A 348 1.70 8.27 -18.06
N LEU A 349 2.19 7.06 -17.77
CA LEU A 349 3.06 6.29 -18.67
C LEU A 349 2.27 5.38 -19.63
N GLU A 350 0.94 5.35 -19.56
CA GLU A 350 0.11 4.62 -20.52
C GLU A 350 0.07 5.31 -21.89
N GLU A 351 0.31 4.56 -22.97
CA GLU A 351 0.26 5.11 -24.34
C GLU A 351 -0.31 4.10 -25.35
N TRP A 352 -1.09 4.58 -26.32
CA TRP A 352 -1.53 3.75 -27.44
C TRP A 352 -0.49 3.74 -28.56
N VAL A 353 -0.09 2.55 -29.01
CA VAL A 353 0.89 2.36 -30.09
C VAL A 353 0.30 1.57 -31.23
N GLU A 354 0.52 2.07 -32.46
CA GLU A 354 0.18 1.38 -33.71
C GLU A 354 1.37 0.57 -34.23
N LEU A 355 1.12 -0.71 -34.51
CA LEU A 355 2.08 -1.65 -35.08
C LEU A 355 2.14 -1.52 -36.61
N LYS A 356 3.18 -2.09 -37.23
CA LYS A 356 3.36 -2.03 -38.71
C LYS A 356 2.22 -2.66 -39.53
N ASN A 357 1.45 -3.56 -38.93
CA ASN A 357 0.29 -4.20 -39.55
C ASN A 357 -1.01 -3.39 -39.35
N GLY A 358 -0.94 -2.20 -38.74
CA GLY A 358 -2.10 -1.34 -38.43
C GLY A 358 -2.86 -1.74 -37.16
N GLU A 359 -2.45 -2.81 -36.47
CA GLU A 359 -3.05 -3.16 -35.18
C GLU A 359 -2.62 -2.18 -34.09
N ARG A 360 -3.54 -1.88 -33.15
CA ARG A 360 -3.27 -1.05 -31.99
C ARG A 360 -3.08 -1.90 -30.74
N CYS A 361 -2.14 -1.49 -29.90
CA CYS A 361 -1.93 -2.04 -28.57
C CYS A 361 -1.69 -0.91 -27.57
N LEU A 362 -1.99 -1.17 -26.30
CA LEU A 362 -1.70 -0.24 -25.21
C LEU A 362 -0.35 -0.64 -24.61
N PHE A 363 0.57 0.30 -24.50
CA PHE A 363 1.77 0.12 -23.68
C PHE A 363 1.47 0.74 -22.33
N ARG A 364 1.66 -0.05 -21.27
CA ARG A 364 1.44 0.40 -19.90
C ARG A 364 2.42 -0.25 -18.94
N PRO A 365 2.72 0.35 -17.78
CA PRO A 365 3.42 -0.35 -16.71
C PRO A 365 2.71 -1.67 -16.36
N ILE A 366 3.49 -2.69 -16.00
CA ILE A 366 2.98 -4.00 -15.58
C ILE A 366 2.22 -3.87 -14.26
N LEU A 367 1.16 -4.66 -14.11
CA LEU A 367 0.36 -4.81 -12.90
C LEU A 367 0.54 -6.22 -12.32
N PRO A 368 0.40 -6.46 -11.02
CA PRO A 368 0.37 -7.81 -10.45
C PRO A 368 -0.68 -8.69 -11.07
N GLU A 369 -1.85 -8.10 -11.34
CA GLU A 369 -3.00 -8.78 -11.94
C GLU A 369 -2.68 -9.30 -13.34
N ASP A 370 -1.54 -8.89 -13.92
CA ASP A 370 -1.02 -9.44 -15.17
C ASP A 370 -0.38 -10.82 -15.02
N GLU A 371 -0.22 -11.36 -13.81
CA GLU A 371 0.44 -12.64 -13.60
C GLU A 371 -0.14 -13.78 -14.48
N PRO A 372 -1.47 -13.97 -14.58
CA PRO A 372 -2.04 -14.98 -15.48
C PRO A 372 -1.75 -14.68 -16.97
N GLN A 373 -1.86 -13.41 -17.39
CA GLN A 373 -1.61 -12.97 -18.76
C GLN A 373 -0.11 -13.12 -19.13
N LEU A 374 0.78 -12.90 -18.17
CA LEU A 374 2.22 -13.05 -18.31
C LEU A 374 2.59 -14.53 -18.45
N GLN A 375 1.97 -15.41 -17.65
CA GLN A 375 2.11 -16.86 -17.81
C GLN A 375 1.69 -17.31 -19.21
N GLN A 376 0.52 -16.85 -19.66
CA GLN A 376 0.02 -17.17 -21.00
C GLN A 376 0.94 -16.62 -22.10
N PHE A 377 1.48 -15.41 -21.93
CA PHE A 377 2.46 -14.84 -22.84
C PHE A 377 3.71 -15.71 -22.94
N ILE A 378 4.32 -16.09 -21.81
CA ILE A 378 5.53 -16.92 -21.76
C ILE A 378 5.30 -18.28 -22.42
N SER A 379 4.13 -18.89 -22.23
CA SER A 379 3.76 -20.17 -22.88
C SER A 379 3.76 -20.12 -24.41
N ARG A 380 3.73 -18.91 -25.01
CA ARG A 380 3.73 -18.66 -26.46
C ARG A 380 5.09 -18.18 -26.98
N VAL A 381 6.10 -18.09 -26.11
CA VAL A 381 7.49 -17.78 -26.48
C VAL A 381 8.23 -19.09 -26.77
N THR A 382 9.07 -19.10 -27.81
CA THR A 382 9.88 -20.29 -28.12
C THR A 382 10.92 -20.56 -27.03
N LYS A 383 11.31 -21.83 -26.84
CA LYS A 383 12.38 -22.18 -25.90
C LYS A 383 13.70 -21.47 -26.21
N GLU A 384 13.99 -21.27 -27.50
CA GLU A 384 15.19 -20.54 -27.95
C GLU A 384 15.16 -19.07 -27.48
N ASP A 385 14.02 -18.38 -27.61
CA ASP A 385 13.87 -16.99 -27.15
C ASP A 385 13.94 -16.86 -25.63
N LEU A 386 13.37 -17.83 -24.89
CA LEU A 386 13.52 -17.89 -23.43
C LEU A 386 14.97 -18.14 -23.03
N TYR A 387 15.67 -19.04 -23.73
CA TYR A 387 17.09 -19.30 -23.50
C TYR A 387 17.94 -18.04 -23.74
N TYR A 388 17.67 -17.30 -24.82
CA TYR A 388 18.35 -16.01 -25.07
C TYR A 388 18.08 -14.95 -24.01
N ARG A 389 16.91 -14.99 -23.35
CA ARG A 389 16.53 -14.05 -22.30
C ARG A 389 17.15 -14.39 -20.95
N TYR A 390 17.15 -15.67 -20.57
CA TYR A 390 17.49 -16.10 -19.20
C TYR A 390 18.81 -16.87 -19.11
N PHE A 391 19.51 -17.07 -20.23
CA PHE A 391 20.78 -17.81 -20.31
C PHE A 391 20.73 -19.21 -19.69
N SER A 392 19.53 -19.79 -19.59
CA SER A 392 19.26 -21.07 -18.93
C SER A 392 18.04 -21.74 -19.55
N GLU A 393 18.00 -23.08 -19.50
CA GLU A 393 16.83 -23.84 -19.89
C GLU A 393 15.75 -23.71 -18.81
N ILE A 394 14.75 -22.88 -19.08
CA ILE A 394 13.59 -22.74 -18.21
C ILE A 394 12.49 -23.69 -18.68
N ASN A 395 12.10 -24.61 -17.79
CA ASN A 395 11.02 -25.57 -18.07
C ASN A 395 9.64 -24.96 -17.82
N GLU A 396 9.40 -24.41 -16.63
CA GLU A 396 8.17 -23.71 -16.25
C GLU A 396 8.49 -22.65 -15.20
N PHE A 397 7.76 -21.54 -15.22
CA PHE A 397 7.80 -20.53 -14.16
C PHE A 397 6.78 -20.90 -13.08
N THR A 398 7.21 -20.84 -11.82
CA THR A 398 6.29 -20.98 -10.70
C THR A 398 5.46 -19.71 -10.52
N HIS A 399 4.33 -19.82 -9.80
CA HIS A 399 3.57 -18.66 -9.34
C HIS A 399 4.47 -17.66 -8.59
N GLU A 400 5.46 -18.16 -7.83
CA GLU A 400 6.36 -17.31 -7.07
C GLU A 400 7.28 -16.48 -7.99
N ASP A 401 7.74 -17.06 -9.10
CA ASP A 401 8.57 -16.36 -10.09
C ASP A 401 7.76 -15.28 -10.83
N LEU A 402 6.55 -15.61 -11.28
CA LEU A 402 5.70 -14.69 -12.03
C LEU A 402 5.25 -13.50 -11.18
N ALA A 403 4.90 -13.74 -9.91
CA ALA A 403 4.58 -12.67 -8.97
C ALA A 403 5.76 -11.71 -8.78
N ASN A 404 6.99 -12.23 -8.60
CA ASN A 404 8.20 -11.40 -8.55
C ASN A 404 8.43 -10.60 -9.85
N MET A 405 7.94 -11.10 -10.99
CA MET A 405 8.08 -10.43 -12.27
C MET A 405 7.04 -9.35 -12.53
N THR A 406 5.87 -9.41 -11.88
CA THR A 406 4.75 -8.47 -12.09
C THR A 406 4.62 -7.44 -10.98
N GLN A 407 5.10 -7.73 -9.78
CA GLN A 407 5.06 -6.82 -8.64
C GLN A 407 6.40 -6.11 -8.51
N ILE A 408 6.48 -4.96 -9.17
CA ILE A 408 7.68 -4.15 -9.23
C ILE A 408 7.52 -2.90 -8.37
N ASP A 409 8.63 -2.42 -7.82
CA ASP A 409 8.72 -1.08 -7.26
C ASP A 409 9.00 -0.11 -8.41
N TYR A 410 8.00 0.68 -8.81
CA TYR A 410 8.10 1.60 -9.95
C TYR A 410 9.23 2.65 -9.83
N ASP A 411 9.82 2.83 -8.65
CA ASP A 411 11.01 3.68 -8.47
C ASP A 411 12.30 2.99 -8.95
N ARG A 412 12.49 1.71 -8.58
CA ARG A 412 13.75 0.97 -8.81
C ARG A 412 13.68 0.00 -9.99
N GLU A 413 12.50 -0.43 -10.36
CA GLU A 413 12.26 -1.35 -11.45
C GLU A 413 11.08 -0.85 -12.28
N MET A 414 11.26 -0.84 -13.59
CA MET A 414 10.18 -0.51 -14.52
C MET A 414 10.02 -1.63 -15.53
N ALA A 415 8.80 -2.12 -15.68
CA ALA A 415 8.44 -3.03 -16.76
C ALA A 415 7.22 -2.50 -17.52
N PHE A 416 7.36 -2.35 -18.83
CA PHE A 416 6.25 -2.02 -19.72
C PHE A 416 5.77 -3.28 -20.43
N VAL A 417 4.46 -3.49 -20.40
CA VAL A 417 3.76 -4.53 -21.15
C VAL A 417 3.07 -3.90 -22.35
N ALA A 418 3.14 -4.57 -23.50
CA ALA A 418 2.30 -4.29 -24.65
C ALA A 418 1.06 -5.20 -24.59
N VAL A 419 -0.11 -4.63 -24.34
CA VAL A 419 -1.36 -5.37 -24.22
C VAL A 419 -2.28 -5.12 -25.40
N ARG A 420 -2.90 -6.20 -25.89
CA ARG A 420 -4.00 -6.15 -26.85
C ARG A 420 -5.25 -6.65 -26.16
N ARG A 421 -6.34 -5.88 -26.29
CA ARG A 421 -7.64 -6.25 -25.74
C ARG A 421 -8.40 -7.08 -26.76
N ILE A 422 -8.81 -8.28 -26.36
CA ILE A 422 -9.68 -9.16 -27.13
C ILE A 422 -10.92 -9.38 -26.27
N ASP A 423 -12.07 -8.84 -26.71
CA ASP A 423 -13.29 -8.83 -25.91
C ASP A 423 -13.09 -8.21 -24.51
N GLN A 424 -13.27 -9.01 -23.44
CA GLN A 424 -13.07 -8.62 -22.05
C GLN A 424 -11.71 -9.05 -21.47
N THR A 425 -10.85 -9.71 -22.25
CA THR A 425 -9.56 -10.19 -21.78
C THR A 425 -8.41 -9.40 -22.40
N GLU A 426 -7.36 -9.19 -21.61
CA GLU A 426 -6.11 -8.60 -22.08
C GLU A 426 -5.11 -9.70 -22.41
N GLU A 427 -4.37 -9.50 -23.49
CA GLU A 427 -3.32 -10.40 -23.94
C GLU A 427 -2.00 -9.64 -24.01
N ILE A 428 -0.98 -10.11 -23.30
CA ILE A 428 0.37 -9.55 -23.38
C ILE A 428 1.05 -10.04 -24.67
N LEU A 429 1.58 -9.09 -25.44
CA LEU A 429 2.28 -9.30 -26.71
C LEU A 429 3.81 -9.20 -26.56
N GLY A 430 4.27 -8.47 -25.56
CA GLY A 430 5.68 -8.26 -25.28
C GLY A 430 5.88 -7.50 -23.98
N VAL A 431 7.08 -7.65 -23.42
CA VAL A 431 7.48 -7.03 -22.16
C VAL A 431 8.89 -6.47 -22.33
N THR A 432 9.12 -5.26 -21.83
CA THR A 432 10.47 -4.71 -21.66
C THR A 432 10.64 -4.28 -20.22
N ARG A 433 11.87 -4.36 -19.70
CA ARG A 433 12.17 -4.09 -18.31
C ARG A 433 13.49 -3.35 -18.16
N ALA A 434 13.57 -2.47 -17.17
CA ALA A 434 14.79 -1.89 -16.62
C ALA A 434 14.80 -2.13 -15.11
N ILE A 435 15.92 -2.62 -14.57
CA ILE A 435 16.15 -2.79 -13.14
C ILE A 435 17.34 -1.92 -12.77
N SER A 436 17.11 -0.87 -11.98
CA SER A 436 18.12 0.08 -11.54
C SER A 436 18.96 -0.49 -10.40
N ASP A 437 20.22 -0.04 -10.32
CA ASP A 437 21.05 -0.23 -9.15
C ASP A 437 20.54 0.60 -7.95
N PRO A 438 21.02 0.34 -6.72
CA PRO A 438 20.54 1.06 -5.52
C PRO A 438 20.73 2.58 -5.55
N ASP A 439 21.64 3.07 -6.39
CA ASP A 439 22.00 4.49 -6.51
C ASP A 439 21.26 5.18 -7.68
N ASN A 440 20.41 4.45 -8.43
CA ASN A 440 19.71 4.93 -9.63
C ASN A 440 20.66 5.59 -10.66
N ILE A 441 21.84 5.01 -10.86
CA ILE A 441 22.83 5.46 -11.85
C ILE A 441 22.75 4.57 -13.10
N ASP A 442 22.81 3.27 -12.90
CA ASP A 442 22.81 2.26 -13.96
C ASP A 442 21.55 1.41 -13.88
N ALA A 443 21.03 1.00 -15.03
CA ALA A 443 19.97 0.01 -15.08
C ALA A 443 20.28 -1.13 -16.05
N GLU A 444 19.93 -2.35 -15.66
CA GLU A 444 19.94 -3.51 -16.54
C GLU A 444 18.63 -3.60 -17.30
N PHE A 445 18.69 -3.63 -18.63
CA PHE A 445 17.50 -3.78 -19.47
C PHE A 445 17.36 -5.17 -20.03
N ALA A 446 16.11 -5.54 -20.28
CA ALA A 446 15.84 -6.75 -21.01
C ALA A 446 14.46 -6.68 -21.69
N VAL A 447 14.40 -7.10 -22.96
CA VAL A 447 13.17 -7.16 -23.76
C VAL A 447 12.80 -8.59 -24.15
N LEU A 448 11.50 -8.89 -24.20
CA LEU A 448 10.97 -10.16 -24.69
C LEU A 448 9.68 -9.91 -25.47
N VAL A 449 9.58 -10.44 -26.67
CA VAL A 449 8.40 -10.30 -27.53
C VAL A 449 7.98 -11.67 -28.01
N ARG A 450 6.67 -11.86 -28.15
CA ARG A 450 6.10 -13.09 -28.68
C ARG A 450 6.68 -13.43 -30.05
N SER A 451 7.07 -14.69 -30.20
CA SER A 451 7.82 -15.17 -31.36
C SER A 451 7.05 -15.00 -32.68
N ASP A 452 5.73 -15.15 -32.62
CA ASP A 452 4.79 -15.00 -33.75
C ASP A 452 4.55 -13.53 -34.17
N LEU A 453 5.00 -12.56 -33.36
CA LEU A 453 4.82 -11.12 -33.59
C LEU A 453 6.15 -10.41 -33.94
N LYS A 454 7.21 -11.17 -34.18
CA LYS A 454 8.50 -10.64 -34.61
C LYS A 454 8.38 -9.95 -35.99
N GLY A 455 9.19 -8.93 -36.21
CA GLY A 455 9.20 -8.14 -37.46
C GLY A 455 8.19 -6.98 -37.50
N LEU A 456 7.17 -6.98 -36.64
CA LEU A 456 6.14 -5.92 -36.56
C LEU A 456 6.62 -4.62 -35.89
N GLY A 457 7.88 -4.57 -35.41
CA GLY A 457 8.47 -3.40 -34.76
C GLY A 457 8.17 -3.27 -33.27
N LEU A 458 7.41 -4.20 -32.68
CA LEU A 458 7.01 -4.18 -31.27
C LEU A 458 8.19 -4.06 -30.30
N GLY A 459 9.22 -4.91 -30.46
CA GLY A 459 10.41 -4.86 -29.58
C GLY A 459 11.17 -3.54 -29.67
N ARG A 460 11.17 -2.89 -30.84
CA ARG A 460 11.77 -1.56 -31.02
C ARG A 460 10.98 -0.49 -30.26
N ARG A 461 9.66 -0.46 -30.46
CA ARG A 461 8.78 0.52 -29.79
C ARG A 461 8.83 0.38 -28.27
N LEU A 462 8.81 -0.86 -27.75
CA LEU A 462 8.96 -1.12 -26.32
C LEU A 462 10.29 -0.59 -25.78
N MET A 463 11.40 -0.89 -26.47
CA MET A 463 12.71 -0.38 -26.08
C MET A 463 12.81 1.15 -26.16
N GLU A 464 12.24 1.78 -27.20
CA GLU A 464 12.18 3.24 -27.30
C GLU A 464 11.45 3.86 -26.11
N LYS A 465 10.29 3.31 -25.72
CA LYS A 465 9.56 3.75 -24.53
C LYS A 465 10.38 3.58 -23.25
N LEU A 466 11.04 2.43 -23.09
CA LEU A 466 11.89 2.18 -21.92
C LEU A 466 13.06 3.18 -21.85
N ILE A 467 13.71 3.47 -22.97
CA ILE A 467 14.82 4.45 -23.03
C ILE A 467 14.35 5.86 -22.70
N THR A 468 13.17 6.27 -23.19
CA THR A 468 12.58 7.56 -22.83
C THR A 468 12.32 7.61 -21.32
N TYR A 469 11.67 6.59 -20.78
CA TYR A 469 11.42 6.50 -19.33
C TYR A 469 12.72 6.59 -18.52
N THR A 470 13.74 5.80 -18.85
CA THR A 470 14.99 5.79 -18.07
C THR A 470 15.74 7.12 -18.15
N ARG A 471 15.65 7.84 -19.27
CA ARG A 471 16.16 9.22 -19.39
C ARG A 471 15.41 10.19 -18.50
N ASP A 472 14.08 10.17 -18.54
CA ASP A 472 13.24 11.07 -17.76
C ASP A 472 13.37 10.80 -16.25
N HIS A 473 13.60 9.54 -15.88
CA HIS A 473 13.90 9.12 -14.52
C HIS A 473 15.33 9.49 -14.05
N GLY A 474 16.19 10.00 -14.93
CA GLY A 474 17.52 10.49 -14.59
C GLY A 474 18.63 9.45 -14.54
N LEU A 475 18.40 8.23 -15.04
CA LEU A 475 19.43 7.20 -15.14
C LEU A 475 20.53 7.64 -16.13
N GLN A 476 21.77 7.26 -15.86
CA GLN A 476 22.92 7.66 -16.66
C GLN A 476 23.26 6.65 -17.74
N ARG A 477 23.06 5.35 -17.47
CA ARG A 477 23.36 4.27 -18.43
C ARG A 477 22.35 3.15 -18.38
N LEU A 478 22.17 2.51 -19.54
CA LEU A 478 21.34 1.32 -19.70
C LEU A 478 22.20 0.18 -20.27
N ASN A 479 22.30 -0.92 -19.54
CA ASN A 479 23.19 -2.04 -19.83
C ASN A 479 22.41 -3.34 -20.06
N GLY A 480 22.92 -4.24 -20.89
CA GLY A 480 22.32 -5.56 -21.08
C GLY A 480 23.30 -6.52 -21.73
N ILE A 481 23.04 -7.81 -21.59
CA ILE A 481 23.85 -8.86 -22.19
C ILE A 481 22.95 -9.69 -23.10
N THR A 482 23.49 -10.12 -24.25
CA THR A 482 22.83 -11.11 -25.11
C THR A 482 23.85 -12.11 -25.64
N MET A 483 23.40 -13.16 -26.32
CA MET A 483 24.29 -14.13 -26.96
C MET A 483 24.69 -13.65 -28.37
N PRO A 484 25.90 -13.99 -28.86
CA PRO A 484 26.34 -13.67 -30.23
C PRO A 484 25.38 -14.14 -31.32
N ASN A 485 24.65 -15.24 -31.07
CA ASN A 485 23.69 -15.81 -32.02
C ASN A 485 22.37 -15.03 -32.10
N ASN A 486 22.06 -14.17 -31.12
CA ASN A 486 20.85 -13.34 -31.13
C ASN A 486 21.03 -12.10 -32.04
N ARG A 487 21.15 -12.36 -33.35
CA ARG A 487 21.35 -11.33 -34.39
C ARG A 487 20.25 -10.28 -34.39
N GLY A 488 19.03 -10.67 -34.02
CA GLY A 488 17.88 -9.77 -33.91
C GLY A 488 18.09 -8.70 -32.83
N MET A 489 18.50 -9.10 -31.64
CA MET A 489 18.78 -8.17 -30.53
C MET A 489 19.99 -7.29 -30.84
N VAL A 490 21.08 -7.86 -31.39
CA VAL A 490 22.27 -7.08 -31.78
C VAL A 490 21.93 -6.01 -32.82
N ALA A 491 21.12 -6.34 -33.82
CA ALA A 491 20.68 -5.39 -34.83
C ALA A 491 19.72 -4.32 -34.26
N LEU A 492 18.87 -4.70 -33.31
CA LEU A 492 17.98 -3.78 -32.61
C LEU A 492 18.78 -2.78 -31.75
N ALA A 493 19.73 -3.28 -30.95
CA ALA A 493 20.57 -2.47 -30.07
C ALA A 493 21.35 -1.41 -30.87
N ARG A 494 21.99 -1.81 -31.98
CA ARG A 494 22.69 -0.86 -32.88
C ARG A 494 21.79 0.24 -33.42
N LYS A 495 20.55 -0.09 -33.80
CA LYS A 495 19.57 0.89 -34.30
C LYS A 495 19.10 1.88 -33.25
N LEU A 496 19.17 1.50 -31.97
CA LEU A 496 18.79 2.33 -30.83
C LEU A 496 19.98 3.07 -30.20
N GLY A 497 21.16 3.02 -30.83
CA GLY A 497 22.35 3.76 -30.39
C GLY A 497 23.16 3.07 -29.29
N PHE A 498 22.91 1.79 -28.99
CA PHE A 498 23.76 1.06 -28.04
C PHE A 498 25.14 0.81 -28.64
N ASN A 499 26.17 1.00 -27.83
CA ASN A 499 27.47 0.40 -28.05
C ASN A 499 27.36 -1.12 -27.89
N VAL A 500 27.96 -1.86 -28.84
CA VAL A 500 27.88 -3.32 -28.89
C VAL A 500 29.29 -3.89 -28.84
N ASP A 501 29.62 -4.52 -27.73
CA ASP A 501 30.90 -5.21 -27.51
C ASP A 501 30.73 -6.72 -27.59
N ILE A 502 31.44 -7.38 -28.51
CA ILE A 502 31.31 -8.83 -28.75
C ILE A 502 32.49 -9.55 -28.10
N GLN A 503 32.21 -10.29 -27.03
CA GLN A 503 33.22 -10.99 -26.24
C GLN A 503 33.14 -12.49 -26.55
N LEU A 504 33.83 -12.89 -27.63
CA LEU A 504 33.78 -14.26 -28.16
C LEU A 504 34.29 -15.32 -27.17
N GLU A 505 35.26 -14.98 -26.32
CA GLU A 505 35.82 -15.90 -25.31
C GLU A 505 34.82 -16.22 -24.20
N GLU A 506 33.98 -15.26 -23.83
CA GLU A 506 32.94 -15.41 -22.80
C GLU A 506 31.59 -15.87 -23.35
N GLY A 507 31.45 -15.93 -24.69
CA GLY A 507 30.22 -16.35 -25.36
C GLY A 507 29.07 -15.35 -25.23
N ILE A 508 29.36 -14.08 -24.96
CA ILE A 508 28.36 -13.03 -24.72
C ILE A 508 28.60 -11.78 -25.58
N VAL A 509 27.59 -10.94 -25.68
CA VAL A 509 27.62 -9.62 -26.30
C VAL A 509 27.09 -8.60 -25.30
N GLY A 510 27.95 -7.68 -24.87
CA GLY A 510 27.61 -6.56 -24.01
C GLY A 510 26.97 -5.43 -24.80
N LEU A 511 25.88 -4.88 -24.28
CA LEU A 511 25.11 -3.78 -24.86
C LEU A 511 25.07 -2.64 -23.85
N THR A 512 25.58 -1.46 -24.21
CA THR A 512 25.57 -0.27 -23.33
C THR A 512 25.07 0.96 -24.06
N LEU A 513 24.12 1.67 -23.47
CA LEU A 513 23.63 2.96 -23.94
C LEU A 513 23.88 4.02 -22.87
N ASN A 514 24.59 5.08 -23.24
CA ASN A 514 24.74 6.27 -22.38
C ASN A 514 23.52 7.17 -22.57
N LEU A 515 22.83 7.48 -21.47
CA LEU A 515 21.59 8.26 -21.47
C LEU A 515 21.85 9.76 -21.26
N ALA A 516 22.99 10.12 -20.65
CA ALA A 516 23.37 11.51 -20.34
C ALA A 516 23.75 12.37 -21.55
N GLN A 517 23.98 11.78 -22.73
CA GLN A 517 24.25 12.54 -23.95
C GLN A 517 22.94 12.88 -24.65
N ARG A 518 22.47 14.12 -24.50
CA ARG A 518 21.59 14.71 -25.52
C ARG A 518 22.43 14.84 -26.79
N GLU A 519 22.11 14.05 -27.82
CA GLU A 519 22.52 14.42 -29.17
C GLU A 519 21.80 15.75 -29.50
N GLU A 520 22.55 16.85 -29.43
CA GLU A 520 22.20 18.07 -30.16
C GLU A 520 22.25 17.70 -31.65
N SER A 521 21.09 17.61 -32.28
CA SER A 521 20.94 17.41 -33.72
C SER A 521 19.81 18.26 -34.26
#